data_AF-A0A382FKG1-F1
#
_entry.id   AF-A0A382FKG1-F1
#
_cell.length_a   1.000
_cell.length_b   1.000
_cell.length_c   1.000
_cell.angle_alpha   90.00
_cell.angle_beta   90.00
_cell.angle_gamma   90.00
#
_symmetry.space_group_name_H-M   'P 1'
#
loop_
_entity.id
_entity.type
_entity.pdbx_description
1 polymer ?
#
loop_
_entity_poly.entity_id
_entity_poly.type
_entity_poly.pdbx_seq_one_letter_code
_entity_poly.pdbx_strand_id
1 'polypeptide(L)'
;VHGICGNFFLDPDSGNEVMMNEPRFLRAPTLFAAFQQAGATIVTITAKDKLRRLLGHGLKIGERGICFSSELADQATLVENGIDNIPEMVGLDVPDVYSAALS
;
A
#
# COMPACT_ATOMS: atom_id res chain seq x y z
N VAL A 1 -16.90 8.19 -2.25
CA VAL A 1 -16.53 7.55 -3.55
C VAL A 1 -15.08 7.93 -3.85
N HIS A 2 -14.20 6.97 -4.18
CA HIS A 2 -12.74 7.12 -4.09
C HIS A 2 -12.02 7.70 -5.32
N GLY A 3 -12.64 7.70 -6.51
CA GLY A 3 -12.05 8.31 -7.71
C GLY A 3 -11.13 7.41 -8.55
N ILE A 4 -10.53 6.36 -7.98
CA ILE A 4 -9.75 5.36 -8.75
C ILE A 4 -10.69 4.49 -9.61
N CYS A 5 -10.57 4.55 -10.94
CA CYS A 5 -11.41 3.76 -11.86
C CYS A 5 -10.63 2.79 -12.77
N GLY A 6 -9.30 2.77 -12.68
CA GLY A 6 -8.43 1.93 -13.50
C GLY A 6 -6.96 2.16 -13.18
N ASN A 7 -6.07 1.68 -14.06
CA ASN A 7 -4.62 1.87 -13.92
C ASN A 7 -4.14 3.22 -14.45
N PHE A 8 -4.82 3.78 -15.44
CA PHE A 8 -4.56 5.07 -16.05
C PHE A 8 -5.86 5.66 -16.60
N PHE A 9 -5.83 6.95 -16.92
CA PHE A 9 -6.87 7.62 -17.70
C PHE A 9 -6.21 8.54 -18.74
N LEU A 10 -6.94 8.89 -19.79
CA LEU A 10 -6.49 9.86 -20.79
C LEU A 10 -6.81 11.27 -20.29
N ASP A 11 -5.79 12.11 -20.14
CA ASP A 11 -5.97 13.53 -19.82
C ASP A 11 -6.48 14.28 -21.07
N PRO A 12 -7.70 14.85 -21.06
CA PRO A 12 -8.26 15.52 -22.23
C PRO A 12 -7.50 16.81 -22.61
N ASP A 13 -6.81 17.45 -21.66
CA ASP A 13 -6.12 18.72 -21.93
C ASP A 13 -4.77 18.50 -22.62
N SER A 14 -4.02 17.47 -22.18
CA SER A 14 -2.69 17.16 -22.73
C SER A 14 -2.68 16.02 -23.74
N GLY A 15 -3.73 15.19 -23.78
CA GLY A 15 -3.80 13.98 -24.60
C GLY A 15 -2.91 12.83 -24.11
N ASN A 16 -2.29 12.94 -22.93
CA ASN A 16 -1.38 11.93 -22.40
C ASN A 16 -2.07 10.93 -21.48
N GLU A 17 -1.49 9.74 -21.37
CA GLU A 17 -1.88 8.74 -20.37
C GLU A 17 -1.36 9.14 -18.99
N VAL A 18 -2.27 9.24 -18.02
CA VAL A 18 -1.95 9.57 -16.63
C VAL A 18 -2.19 8.34 -15.75
N MET A 19 -1.12 7.85 -15.13
CA MET A 19 -1.17 6.69 -14.23
C MET A 19 -1.90 7.01 -12.92
N MET A 20 -2.86 6.17 -12.52
CA MET A 20 -3.65 6.30 -11.28
C MET A 20 -3.04 5.53 -10.10
N ASN A 21 -1.72 5.51 -10.00
CA ASN A 21 -0.98 4.72 -9.00
C ASN A 21 -0.58 5.51 -7.75
N GLU A 22 -0.91 6.79 -7.70
CA GLU A 22 -0.55 7.68 -6.61
C GLU A 22 -1.74 8.06 -5.73
N PRO A 23 -1.57 8.19 -4.41
CA PRO A 23 -2.65 8.56 -3.50
C PRO A 23 -3.32 9.90 -3.81
N ARG A 24 -2.68 10.82 -4.54
CA ARG A 24 -3.28 12.11 -4.94
C ARG A 24 -4.56 11.95 -5.77
N PHE A 25 -4.77 10.80 -6.40
CA PHE A 25 -6.00 10.50 -7.15
C PHE A 25 -7.13 9.97 -6.26
N LEU A 26 -6.87 9.67 -4.99
CA LEU A 26 -7.90 9.31 -4.02
C LEU A 26 -8.69 10.55 -3.62
N ARG A 27 -10.01 10.46 -3.78
CA ARG A 27 -10.98 11.52 -3.44
C ARG A 27 -11.74 11.25 -2.15
N ALA A 28 -11.42 10.16 -1.46
CA ALA A 28 -12.04 9.77 -0.20
C ALA A 28 -11.01 9.14 0.74
N PRO A 29 -11.17 9.32 2.07
CA PRO A 29 -10.37 8.61 3.05
C PRO A 29 -10.64 7.11 3.01
N THR A 30 -9.68 6.31 3.48
CA THR A 30 -9.84 4.85 3.63
C THR A 30 -10.59 4.53 4.92
N LEU A 31 -11.30 3.40 4.93
CA LEU A 31 -11.87 2.87 6.18
C LEU A 31 -10.77 2.58 7.19
N PHE A 32 -9.61 2.09 6.74
CA PHE A 32 -8.46 1.81 7.58
C PHE A 32 -8.02 3.03 8.38
N ALA A 33 -7.89 4.20 7.73
CA ALA A 33 -7.57 5.45 8.41
C ALA A 33 -8.67 5.86 9.41
N ALA A 34 -9.95 5.70 9.05
CA ALA A 34 -11.06 6.03 9.95
C ALA A 34 -11.09 5.13 11.20
N PHE A 35 -10.88 3.82 11.06
CA PHE A 35 -10.81 2.89 12.19
C PHE A 35 -9.58 3.16 13.07
N GLN A 36 -8.43 3.48 12.47
CA GLN A 36 -7.24 3.84 13.24
C GLN A 36 -7.47 5.12 14.05
N GLN A 37 -8.13 6.12 13.48
CA GLN A 37 -8.52 7.34 14.19
C GLN A 37 -9.51 7.06 15.32
N ALA A 38 -10.37 6.04 15.17
CA ALA A 38 -11.26 5.56 16.23
C ALA A 38 -10.53 4.71 17.31
N GLY A 39 -9.21 4.53 17.19
CA GLY A 39 -8.37 3.88 18.20
C GLY A 39 -7.99 2.43 17.89
N ALA A 40 -8.41 1.87 16.76
CA ALA A 40 -8.05 0.52 16.35
C ALA A 40 -6.57 0.42 15.95
N THR A 41 -5.97 -0.76 16.17
CA THR A 41 -4.69 -1.13 15.57
C THR A 41 -4.95 -1.68 14.17
N ILE A 42 -4.25 -1.13 13.18
CA ILE A 42 -4.44 -1.51 11.77
C ILE A 42 -3.17 -2.13 11.21
N VAL A 43 -3.35 -3.24 10.50
CA VAL A 43 -2.30 -3.91 9.71
C VAL A 43 -2.82 -4.09 8.29
N THR A 44 -2.10 -3.58 7.30
CA THR A 44 -2.40 -3.76 5.88
C THR A 44 -1.20 -4.41 5.19
N ILE A 45 -1.41 -5.59 4.63
CA ILE A 45 -0.39 -6.35 3.90
C ILE A 45 -0.93 -6.62 2.51
N THR A 46 -0.19 -6.24 1.48
CA THR A 46 -0.54 -6.51 0.08
C THR A 46 0.50 -7.38 -0.57
N ALA A 47 0.16 -8.05 -1.68
CA ALA A 47 1.19 -8.66 -2.52
C ALA A 47 2.06 -7.57 -3.17
N LYS A 48 1.43 -6.64 -3.89
CA LYS A 48 2.10 -5.57 -4.66
C LYS A 48 2.20 -4.25 -3.92
N ASP A 49 3.34 -3.59 -4.06
CA ASP A 49 3.64 -2.35 -3.35
C ASP A 49 2.84 -1.15 -3.86
N LYS A 50 2.54 -1.11 -5.16
CA LYS A 50 1.66 -0.09 -5.73
C LYS A 50 0.31 -0.02 -5.02
N LEU A 51 -0.29 -1.18 -4.69
CA LEU A 51 -1.56 -1.25 -3.99
C LEU A 51 -1.41 -0.83 -2.51
N ARG A 52 -0.30 -1.21 -1.86
CA ARG A 52 0.05 -0.81 -0.49
C ARG A 52 -0.02 0.70 -0.32
N ARG A 53 0.54 1.46 -1.25
CA ARG A 53 0.54 2.94 -1.19
C ARG A 53 -0.87 3.54 -1.24
N LEU A 54 -1.78 2.98 -2.03
CA LEU A 54 -3.16 3.45 -2.12
C LEU A 54 -3.97 3.08 -0.87
N LEU A 55 -3.88 1.84 -0.41
CA LEU A 55 -4.64 1.37 0.77
C LEU A 55 -4.11 1.96 2.08
N GLY A 56 -2.80 2.16 2.19
CA GLY A 56 -2.17 2.79 3.34
C GLY A 56 -2.38 4.29 3.47
N HIS A 57 -3.09 4.92 2.52
CA HIS A 57 -3.29 6.36 2.54
C HIS A 57 -4.05 6.80 3.80
N GLY A 58 -3.43 7.71 4.57
CA GLY A 58 -3.98 8.24 5.82
C GLY A 58 -3.68 7.40 7.06
N LEU A 59 -3.03 6.24 6.94
CA LEU A 59 -2.56 5.49 8.10
C LEU A 59 -1.33 6.15 8.73
N LYS A 60 -1.30 6.17 10.06
CA LYS A 60 -0.13 6.52 10.87
C LYS A 60 0.66 5.26 11.14
N ILE A 61 1.88 5.22 10.65
CA ILE A 61 2.81 4.10 10.85
C ILE A 61 3.41 4.17 12.25
N GLY A 62 3.56 3.02 12.91
CA GLY A 62 4.12 2.90 14.25
C GLY A 62 3.39 1.84 15.09
N GLU A 63 3.32 2.04 16.40
CA GLU A 63 2.79 1.06 17.37
C GLU A 63 1.40 0.49 17.01
N ARG A 64 0.53 1.29 16.38
CA ARG A 64 -0.83 0.90 15.99
C ARG A 64 -1.06 0.89 14.48
N GLY A 65 0.00 0.83 13.69
CA GLY A 65 -0.08 0.91 12.23
C GLY A 65 1.07 0.21 11.53
N ILE A 66 0.77 -0.91 10.88
CA ILE A 66 1.69 -1.62 9.99
C ILE A 66 1.15 -1.59 8.56
N CYS A 67 2.01 -1.27 7.60
CA CYS A 67 1.64 -1.21 6.18
C CYS A 67 2.83 -1.57 5.27
N PHE A 68 2.83 -2.78 4.71
CA PHE A 68 3.90 -3.24 3.80
C PHE A 68 3.36 -4.14 2.69
N SER A 69 4.24 -4.50 1.75
CA SER A 69 3.93 -5.45 0.69
C SER A 69 4.91 -6.62 0.69
N SER A 70 4.44 -7.82 0.32
CA SER A 70 5.31 -8.99 0.16
C SER A 70 6.38 -8.77 -0.91
N GLU A 71 6.07 -7.99 -1.96
CA GLU A 71 6.99 -7.62 -3.04
C GLU A 71 8.25 -6.90 -2.55
N LEU A 72 8.15 -6.12 -1.47
CA LEU A 72 9.25 -5.35 -0.88
C LEU A 72 9.45 -5.69 0.60
N ALA A 73 9.20 -6.94 0.99
CA ALA A 73 9.24 -7.37 2.39
C ALA A 73 10.64 -7.25 3.02
N ASP A 74 11.69 -7.43 2.24
CA ASP A 74 13.09 -7.21 2.65
C ASP A 74 13.46 -5.73 2.83
N GLN A 75 12.70 -4.82 2.22
CA GLN A 75 12.94 -3.38 2.26
C GLN A 75 12.05 -2.66 3.28
N ALA A 76 11.14 -3.38 3.94
CA ALA A 76 10.26 -2.79 4.94
C ALA A 76 11.07 -2.27 6.15
N THR A 77 10.73 -1.08 6.63
CA THR A 77 11.38 -0.46 7.78
C THR A 77 10.39 -0.12 8.89
N LEU A 78 10.86 -0.05 10.13
CA LEU A 78 10.04 0.41 11.25
C LEU A 78 9.45 1.81 11.03
N VAL A 79 10.20 2.71 10.37
CA VAL A 79 9.76 4.09 10.13
C VAL A 79 8.70 4.17 9.03
N GLU A 80 8.90 3.50 7.91
CA GLU A 80 8.01 3.62 6.75
C GLU A 80 6.85 2.61 6.76
N ASN A 81 7.04 1.47 7.41
CA ASN A 81 6.11 0.34 7.36
C ASN A 81 5.63 -0.14 8.74
N GLY A 82 6.28 0.26 9.83
CA GLY A 82 5.93 -0.13 11.19
C GLY A 82 6.46 -1.51 11.57
N ILE A 83 7.23 -2.13 10.68
CA ILE A 83 7.82 -3.46 10.81
C ILE A 83 9.05 -3.57 9.91
N ASP A 84 10.03 -4.36 10.32
CA ASP A 84 11.25 -4.67 9.55
C ASP A 84 11.57 -6.18 9.63
N ASN A 85 12.66 -6.60 8.96
CA ASN A 85 13.18 -7.98 8.99
C ASN A 85 12.13 -9.08 8.74
N ILE A 86 11.15 -8.79 7.86
CA ILE A 86 10.01 -9.68 7.63
C ILE A 86 10.44 -11.05 7.10
N PRO A 87 11.34 -11.19 6.10
CA PRO A 87 11.76 -12.49 5.59
C PRO A 87 12.31 -13.43 6.67
N GLU A 88 13.13 -12.88 7.59
CA GLU A 88 13.67 -13.62 8.73
C GLU A 88 12.56 -13.99 9.72
N MET A 89 11.65 -13.06 10.01
CA MET A 89 10.54 -13.28 10.94
C MET A 89 9.62 -14.42 10.49
N VAL A 90 9.36 -14.55 9.18
CA VAL A 90 8.45 -15.58 8.63
C VAL A 90 9.17 -16.81 8.09
N GLY A 91 10.51 -16.77 7.96
CA GLY A 91 11.31 -17.86 7.41
C GLY A 91 11.09 -18.12 5.92
N LEU A 92 10.76 -17.09 5.14
CA LEU A 92 10.50 -17.16 3.70
C LEU A 92 11.32 -16.12 2.95
N ASP A 93 11.79 -16.47 1.77
CA ASP A 93 12.43 -15.52 0.85
C ASP A 93 11.40 -14.53 0.28
N VAL A 94 11.90 -13.38 -0.21
CA VAL A 94 11.06 -12.42 -0.94
C VAL A 94 10.61 -13.05 -2.27
N PRO A 95 9.30 -13.08 -2.55
CA PRO A 95 8.79 -13.69 -3.76
C PRO A 95 9.15 -12.88 -5.01
N ASP A 96 9.46 -13.58 -6.10
CA ASP A 96 9.71 -12.94 -7.40
C ASP A 96 8.46 -12.18 -7.90
N VAL A 97 8.68 -11.04 -8.54
CA VAL A 97 7.64 -10.10 -9.01
C VAL A 97 6.63 -10.78 -9.95
N TYR A 98 7.02 -11.81 -10.70
CA TYR A 98 6.14 -12.53 -11.62
C TYR A 98 5.70 -13.91 -11.11
N SER A 99 6.05 -14.25 -9.87
CA SER A 99 5.65 -15.52 -9.27
C SER A 99 4.17 -15.54 -8.87
N ALA A 100 3.60 -16.75 -8.84
CA ALA A 100 2.27 -16.98 -8.29
C ALA A 100 2.18 -16.65 -6.79
N ALA A 101 3.30 -16.53 -6.08
CA ALA A 101 3.32 -16.12 -4.68
C ALA A 101 2.94 -14.64 -4.46
N LEU A 102 2.87 -13.83 -5.53
CA LEU A 102 2.42 -12.43 -5.52
C LEU A 102 1.07 -12.20 -6.22
N SER A 103 0.29 -13.24 -6.50
CA SER A 103 -1.05 -13.16 -7.14
C SER A 103 -2.15 -13.78 -6.29
#